data_AF-A0A2W1ASF1-F1
#
_entry.id   AF-A0A2W1ASF1-F1
#
_cell.length_a   1.000
_cell.length_b   1.000
_cell.length_c   1.000
_cell.angle_alpha   90.00
_cell.angle_beta   90.00
_cell.angle_gamma   90.00
#
_symmetry.space_group_name_H-M   'P 1'
#
loop_
_entity.id
_entity.type
_entity.pdbx_description
1 polymer ?
#
loop_
_entity_poly.entity_id
_entity_poly.type
_entity_poly.pdbx_seq_one_letter_code
_entity_poly.pdbx_strand_id
1 'polypeptide(L)'
;MVFVCFSTIGAIQIAAHIANLRGLLILRRPIASLLLGIGILTGSIFWFFLSENRNINDTAGGLDANSQALGFFLGALIGTILTIVISSIINLDLKISNMGKNIDGLDSLREQNYYLAIKGEYSLFRGNWRDYLSKQFTGLPKSIIYQLVTTIIVKLR
;
A
#
# COMPACT_ATOMS: atom_id res chain seq x y z
N MET A 1 4.55 14.86 -10.96
CA MET A 1 4.47 13.75 -9.98
C MET A 1 3.33 12.77 -10.24
N VAL A 2 2.35 13.12 -11.09
CA VAL A 2 1.24 12.23 -11.48
C VAL A 2 1.70 10.88 -12.05
N PHE A 3 2.79 10.87 -12.82
CA PHE A 3 3.42 9.64 -13.31
C PHE A 3 3.87 8.68 -12.19
N VAL A 4 4.30 9.20 -11.02
CA VAL A 4 4.66 8.35 -9.86
C VAL A 4 3.42 7.72 -9.23
N CYS A 5 2.30 8.43 -9.21
CA CYS A 5 1.03 7.87 -8.79
C CYS A 5 0.65 6.68 -9.68
N PHE A 6 0.70 6.86 -11.01
CA PHE A 6 0.42 5.79 -11.96
C PHE A 6 1.40 4.63 -11.85
N SER A 7 2.71 4.90 -11.76
CA SER A 7 3.71 3.84 -11.60
C SER A 7 3.48 3.03 -10.32
N THR A 8 3.08 3.70 -9.24
CA THR A 8 2.76 3.05 -7.96
C THR A 8 1.54 2.16 -8.08
N ILE A 9 0.46 2.64 -8.72
CA ILE A 9 -0.73 1.82 -9.00
C ILE A 9 -0.32 0.58 -9.80
N GLY A 10 0.45 0.77 -10.89
CA GLY A 10 0.92 -0.33 -11.74
C GLY A 10 1.76 -1.36 -10.97
N ALA A 11 2.71 -0.90 -10.17
CA ALA A 11 3.55 -1.76 -9.32
C ALA A 11 2.72 -2.55 -8.30
N ILE A 12 1.75 -1.91 -7.62
CA ILE A 12 0.86 -2.60 -6.68
C ILE A 12 0.04 -3.67 -7.40
N GLN A 13 -0.49 -3.39 -8.60
CA GLN A 13 -1.26 -4.38 -9.36
C GLN A 13 -0.44 -5.62 -9.74
N ILE A 14 0.81 -5.43 -10.13
CA ILE A 14 1.74 -6.53 -10.42
C ILE A 14 2.05 -7.33 -9.14
N ALA A 15 2.42 -6.65 -8.05
CA ALA A 15 2.75 -7.29 -6.78
C ALA A 15 1.54 -8.06 -6.20
N ALA A 16 0.36 -7.46 -6.23
CA ALA A 16 -0.89 -8.08 -5.80
C ALA A 16 -1.22 -9.34 -6.62
N HIS A 17 -0.96 -9.31 -7.93
CA HIS A 17 -1.13 -10.49 -8.78
C HIS A 17 -0.18 -11.62 -8.38
N ILE A 18 1.12 -11.32 -8.22
CA ILE A 18 2.15 -12.31 -7.83
C ILE A 18 1.82 -12.93 -6.47
N ALA A 19 1.37 -12.13 -5.50
CA ALA A 19 1.02 -12.58 -4.16
C ALA A 19 -0.42 -13.16 -4.05
N ASN A 20 -1.16 -13.21 -5.15
CA ASN A 20 -2.57 -13.64 -5.24
C ASN A 20 -3.52 -12.86 -4.30
N LEU A 21 -3.22 -11.59 -4.04
CA LEU A 21 -4.01 -10.70 -3.17
C LEU A 21 -5.20 -10.13 -3.94
N ARG A 22 -6.22 -10.96 -4.18
CA ARG A 22 -7.39 -10.63 -5.01
C ARG A 22 -8.11 -9.36 -4.58
N GLY A 23 -8.20 -9.09 -3.28
CA GLY A 23 -8.83 -7.89 -2.70
C GLY A 23 -8.09 -6.57 -3.00
N LEU A 24 -6.87 -6.64 -3.52
CA LEU A 24 -6.07 -5.47 -3.93
C LEU A 24 -6.03 -5.27 -5.45
N LEU A 25 -6.58 -6.22 -6.23
CA LEU A 25 -6.66 -6.09 -7.68
C LEU A 25 -7.76 -5.10 -8.08
N ILE A 26 -7.46 -4.19 -8.99
CA ILE A 26 -8.43 -3.24 -9.55
C ILE A 26 -9.39 -3.97 -10.50
N LEU A 27 -8.91 -4.97 -11.25
CA LEU A 27 -9.77 -5.79 -12.10
C LEU A 27 -9.98 -7.18 -11.49
N ARG A 28 -11.23 -7.66 -11.53
CA ARG A 28 -11.60 -8.98 -11.00
C ARG A 28 -10.89 -10.13 -11.71
N ARG A 29 -10.53 -9.96 -12.98
CA ARG A 29 -9.76 -10.95 -13.75
C ARG A 29 -8.28 -10.74 -13.45
N PRO A 30 -7.58 -11.68 -12.78
CA PRO A 30 -6.20 -11.46 -12.32
C PRO A 30 -5.22 -11.13 -13.43
N ILE A 31 -5.35 -11.80 -14.58
CA ILE A 31 -4.50 -11.58 -15.75
C ILE A 31 -4.76 -10.18 -16.35
N ALA A 32 -6.02 -9.75 -16.43
CA ALA A 32 -6.34 -8.41 -16.93
C ALA A 32 -5.77 -7.32 -16.00
N SER A 33 -5.85 -7.52 -14.68
CA SER A 33 -5.26 -6.61 -13.70
C SER A 33 -3.73 -6.55 -13.82
N LEU A 34 -3.07 -7.68 -14.09
CA LEU A 34 -1.64 -7.73 -14.35
C LEU A 34 -1.26 -6.95 -15.61
N LEU A 35 -1.95 -7.19 -16.73
CA LEU A 35 -1.69 -6.48 -17.98
C LEU A 35 -1.93 -4.98 -17.85
N LEU A 36 -3.00 -4.58 -17.15
CA LEU A 36 -3.25 -3.19 -16.79
C LEU A 36 -2.09 -2.63 -15.96
N GLY A 37 -1.63 -3.37 -14.95
CA GLY A 37 -0.52 -2.95 -14.08
C GLY A 37 0.77 -2.71 -14.85
N ILE A 38 1.14 -3.66 -15.73
CA ILE A 38 2.29 -3.55 -16.63
C ILE A 38 2.13 -2.34 -17.53
N GLY A 39 0.98 -2.20 -18.21
CA GLY A 39 0.74 -1.11 -19.15
C GLY A 39 0.81 0.27 -18.51
N ILE A 40 0.20 0.45 -17.32
CA ILE A 40 0.27 1.71 -16.57
C ILE A 40 1.72 1.97 -16.11
N LEU A 41 2.42 0.98 -15.59
CA LEU A 41 3.80 1.14 -15.13
C LEU A 41 4.72 1.55 -16.29
N THR A 42 4.74 0.79 -17.39
CA THR A 42 5.58 1.11 -18.54
C THR A 42 5.17 2.45 -19.16
N GLY A 43 3.87 2.71 -19.30
CA GLY A 43 3.35 3.98 -19.81
C GLY A 43 3.77 5.16 -18.96
N SER A 44 3.77 5.02 -17.63
CA SER A 44 4.22 6.08 -16.71
C SER A 44 5.72 6.36 -16.80
N ILE A 45 6.54 5.32 -17.00
CA ILE A 45 7.99 5.44 -17.21
C ILE A 45 8.26 6.18 -18.52
N PHE A 46 7.64 5.76 -19.62
CA PHE A 46 7.77 6.45 -20.89
C PHE A 46 7.28 7.90 -20.81
N TRP A 47 6.16 8.15 -20.15
CA TRP A 47 5.67 9.50 -19.95
C TRP A 47 6.67 10.36 -19.17
N PHE A 48 7.27 9.82 -18.10
CA PHE A 48 8.24 10.57 -17.30
C PHE A 48 9.54 10.88 -18.04
N PHE A 49 10.06 9.96 -18.84
CA PHE A 49 11.36 10.16 -19.50
C PHE A 49 11.27 10.80 -20.88
N LEU A 50 10.18 10.58 -21.63
CA LEU A 50 10.08 11.03 -23.03
C LEU A 50 9.31 12.34 -23.22
N SER A 51 8.50 12.78 -22.25
CA SER A 51 7.70 14.00 -22.45
C SER A 51 8.49 15.29 -22.33
N GLU A 52 9.59 15.31 -21.57
CA GLU A 52 10.36 16.52 -21.31
C GLU A 52 11.75 16.18 -20.76
N ASN A 53 12.73 17.02 -21.03
CA ASN A 53 14.05 16.89 -20.42
C ASN A 53 14.00 17.40 -18.97
N ARG A 54 13.90 16.47 -18.02
CA ARG A 54 13.79 16.76 -16.58
C ARG A 54 15.11 16.66 -15.82
N ASN A 55 16.19 16.29 -16.50
CA ASN A 55 17.51 16.22 -15.90
C ASN A 55 18.23 17.58 -16.04
N ILE A 56 17.72 18.58 -15.31
CA ILE A 56 18.24 19.94 -15.30
C ILE A 56 18.84 20.20 -13.92
N ASN A 57 20.06 20.71 -13.88
CA ASN A 57 20.74 21.06 -12.62
C ASN A 57 20.04 22.22 -11.90
N ASP A 58 20.11 22.23 -10.57
CA ASP A 58 19.50 23.25 -9.72
C ASP A 58 19.96 24.68 -10.07
N THR A 59 21.21 24.85 -10.50
CA THR A 59 21.76 26.14 -10.94
C THR A 59 21.19 26.64 -12.27
N ALA A 60 20.59 25.75 -13.06
CA ALA A 60 19.97 26.05 -14.35
C ALA A 60 18.43 26.09 -14.25
N GLY A 61 17.87 26.20 -13.03
CA GLY A 61 16.43 26.20 -12.79
C GLY A 61 15.81 24.81 -12.64
N GLY A 62 16.62 23.79 -12.36
CA GLY A 62 16.15 22.47 -11.94
C GLY A 62 15.33 22.53 -10.65
N LEU A 63 14.42 21.58 -10.47
CA LEU A 63 13.61 21.48 -9.26
C LEU A 63 14.47 20.97 -8.10
N ASP A 64 14.45 21.71 -6.99
CA ASP A 64 15.12 21.32 -5.74
C ASP A 64 14.81 19.86 -5.33
N ALA A 65 15.85 19.15 -4.88
CA ALA A 65 15.79 17.74 -4.56
C ALA A 65 14.76 17.40 -3.46
N ASN A 66 14.62 18.25 -2.43
CA ASN A 66 13.63 18.01 -1.38
C ASN A 66 12.20 18.15 -1.91
N SER A 67 11.98 19.14 -2.76
CA SER A 67 10.70 19.35 -3.44
C SER A 67 10.35 18.18 -4.36
N GLN A 68 11.34 17.64 -5.08
CA GLN A 68 11.17 16.45 -5.92
C GLN A 68 10.85 15.22 -5.07
N ALA A 69 11.59 14.99 -3.98
CA ALA A 69 11.37 13.88 -3.06
C ALA A 69 9.97 13.91 -2.43
N LEU A 70 9.52 15.07 -1.94
CA LEU A 70 8.17 15.27 -1.43
C LEU A 70 7.13 14.95 -2.50
N GLY A 71 7.37 15.42 -3.73
CA GLY A 71 6.52 15.16 -4.88
C GLY A 71 6.37 13.67 -5.19
N PHE A 72 7.47 12.91 -5.17
CA PHE A 72 7.48 11.47 -5.37
C PHE A 72 6.76 10.73 -4.24
N PHE A 73 7.02 11.12 -2.99
CA PHE A 73 6.35 10.57 -1.82
C PHE A 73 4.82 10.77 -1.91
N LEU A 74 4.37 12.00 -2.17
CA LEU A 74 2.94 12.30 -2.30
C LEU A 74 2.32 11.56 -3.48
N GLY A 75 3.03 11.47 -4.62
CA GLY A 75 2.58 10.69 -5.77
C GLY A 75 2.36 9.22 -5.41
N ALA A 76 3.33 8.60 -4.74
CA ALA A 76 3.23 7.20 -4.32
C ALA A 76 2.14 6.97 -3.26
N LEU A 77 2.02 7.89 -2.28
CA LEU A 77 0.98 7.83 -1.26
C LEU A 77 -0.41 7.90 -1.88
N ILE A 78 -0.64 8.85 -2.79
CA ILE A 78 -1.92 8.98 -3.50
C ILE A 78 -2.21 7.74 -4.35
N GLY A 79 -1.22 7.22 -5.08
CA GLY A 79 -1.39 6.00 -5.88
C GLY A 79 -1.77 4.78 -5.03
N THR A 80 -1.17 4.67 -3.84
CA THR A 80 -1.50 3.63 -2.86
C THR A 80 -2.93 3.77 -2.34
N ILE A 81 -3.31 4.97 -1.91
CA ILE A 81 -4.67 5.26 -1.42
C ILE A 81 -5.71 4.99 -2.50
N LEU A 82 -5.47 5.46 -3.73
CA LEU A 82 -6.37 5.22 -4.86
C LEU A 82 -6.51 3.73 -5.15
N THR A 83 -5.41 2.98 -5.15
CA THR A 83 -5.46 1.53 -5.35
C THR A 83 -6.34 0.86 -4.30
N ILE A 84 -6.13 1.19 -3.02
CA ILE A 84 -6.92 0.66 -1.90
C ILE A 84 -8.41 1.00 -2.04
N VAL A 85 -8.73 2.27 -2.34
CA VAL A 85 -10.12 2.73 -2.45
C VAL A 85 -10.81 2.07 -3.63
N ILE A 86 -10.19 2.11 -4.81
CA ILE A 86 -10.76 1.55 -6.04
C ILE A 86 -10.93 0.04 -5.90
N SER A 87 -9.90 -0.68 -5.44
CA SER A 87 -9.98 -2.13 -5.26
C SER A 87 -11.02 -2.52 -4.20
N SER A 88 -11.16 -1.72 -3.13
CA SER A 88 -12.17 -1.97 -2.10
C SER A 88 -13.59 -1.85 -2.65
N ILE A 89 -13.85 -0.87 -3.53
CA ILE A 89 -15.17 -0.67 -4.15
C ILE A 89 -15.47 -1.78 -5.17
N ILE A 90 -14.50 -2.14 -6.02
CA ILE A 90 -14.72 -3.13 -7.09
C ILE A 90 -14.90 -4.55 -6.53
N ASN A 91 -14.20 -4.87 -5.45
CA ASN A 91 -14.20 -6.19 -4.80
C ASN A 91 -15.15 -6.26 -3.59
N LEU A 92 -16.20 -5.44 -3.55
CA LEU A 92 -17.18 -5.46 -2.46
C LEU A 92 -17.93 -6.79 -2.33
N ASP A 93 -18.01 -7.60 -3.38
CA ASP A 93 -18.72 -8.88 -3.42
C ASP A 93 -17.89 -10.07 -2.91
N LEU A 94 -16.55 -9.99 -2.98
CA LEU A 94 -15.63 -10.95 -2.33
C LEU A 94 -15.96 -11.13 -0.83
N LYS A 95 -16.52 -10.08 -0.21
CA LYS A 95 -17.13 -10.02 1.14
C LYS A 95 -17.96 -11.23 1.53
N ILE A 96 -18.76 -11.76 0.61
CA ILE A 96 -19.83 -12.71 0.94
C ILE A 96 -19.28 -14.16 0.98
N SER A 97 -18.21 -14.42 0.26
CA SER A 97 -17.81 -15.80 -0.06
C SER A 97 -17.07 -16.55 1.05
N ASN A 98 -16.47 -15.88 2.04
CA ASN A 98 -15.43 -16.50 2.87
C ASN A 98 -15.46 -16.15 4.37
N MET A 99 -16.64 -15.91 4.95
CA MET A 99 -16.83 -15.57 6.37
C MET A 99 -16.55 -16.76 7.34
N GLY A 100 -15.39 -17.41 7.24
CA GLY A 100 -15.08 -18.62 8.01
C GLY A 100 -13.62 -19.10 8.07
N LYS A 101 -12.62 -18.36 7.55
CA LYS A 101 -11.21 -18.77 7.65
C LYS A 101 -10.39 -17.82 8.55
N ASN A 102 -9.66 -18.37 9.52
CA ASN A 102 -8.65 -17.70 10.33
C ASN A 102 -7.43 -17.35 9.46
N ILE A 103 -7.51 -16.30 8.64
CA ILE A 103 -6.38 -15.78 7.86
C ILE A 103 -6.08 -14.37 8.39
N ASP A 104 -4.95 -14.21 9.07
CA ASP A 104 -4.51 -12.94 9.67
C ASP A 104 -3.78 -12.05 8.64
N GLY A 105 -3.83 -10.74 8.85
CA GLY A 105 -2.95 -9.78 8.17
C GLY A 105 -3.18 -9.65 6.66
N LEU A 106 -2.11 -9.43 5.90
CA LEU A 106 -2.18 -9.15 4.46
C LEU A 106 -2.70 -10.35 3.65
N ASP A 107 -2.45 -11.58 4.10
CA ASP A 107 -2.95 -12.80 3.45
C ASP A 107 -4.47 -12.87 3.43
N SER A 108 -5.15 -12.16 4.34
CA SER A 108 -6.61 -12.06 4.34
C SER A 108 -7.13 -11.46 3.02
N LEU A 109 -6.34 -10.60 2.36
CA LEU A 109 -6.71 -10.00 1.06
C LEU A 109 -6.84 -11.01 -0.09
N ARG A 110 -6.43 -12.27 0.10
CA ARG A 110 -6.70 -13.33 -0.88
C ARG A 110 -8.19 -13.66 -0.98
N GLU A 111 -8.92 -13.50 0.12
CA GLU A 111 -10.29 -13.99 0.29
C GLU A 111 -11.30 -12.87 0.58
N GLN A 112 -10.86 -11.66 0.97
CA GLN A 112 -11.72 -10.51 1.22
C GLN A 112 -11.13 -9.19 0.68
N ASN A 113 -11.95 -8.15 0.57
CA ASN A 113 -11.46 -6.82 0.20
C ASN A 113 -10.80 -6.09 1.39
N TYR A 114 -10.00 -5.08 1.06
CA TYR A 114 -9.19 -4.34 2.02
C TYR A 114 -10.02 -3.62 3.10
N TYR A 115 -11.16 -3.03 2.73
CA TYR A 115 -12.05 -2.38 3.70
C TYR A 115 -12.52 -3.33 4.80
N LEU A 116 -12.89 -4.57 4.44
CA LEU A 116 -13.32 -5.56 5.42
C LEU A 116 -12.18 -6.07 6.27
N ALA A 117 -11.00 -6.28 5.67
CA ALA A 117 -9.80 -6.64 6.42
C ALA A 117 -9.54 -5.62 7.53
N ILE A 118 -9.49 -4.33 7.20
CA ILE A 118 -9.32 -3.28 8.20
C ILE A 118 -10.46 -3.25 9.20
N LYS A 119 -11.71 -3.38 8.77
CA LYS A 119 -12.86 -3.34 9.70
C LYS A 119 -12.81 -4.49 10.71
N GLY A 120 -12.42 -5.69 10.28
CA GLY A 120 -12.24 -6.85 11.15
C GLY A 120 -11.11 -6.64 12.15
N GLU A 121 -9.94 -6.26 11.66
CA GLU A 121 -8.76 -5.98 12.50
C GLU A 121 -9.02 -4.85 13.50
N TYR A 122 -9.70 -3.77 13.07
CA TYR A 122 -10.07 -2.66 13.94
C TYR A 122 -11.06 -3.09 15.04
N SER A 123 -12.01 -3.97 14.72
CA SER A 123 -12.95 -4.51 15.70
C SER A 123 -12.24 -5.38 16.74
N LEU A 124 -11.29 -6.22 16.32
CA LEU A 124 -10.46 -7.04 17.22
C LEU A 124 -9.57 -6.17 18.09
N PHE A 125 -8.90 -5.19 17.49
CA PHE A 125 -8.06 -4.22 18.20
C PHE A 125 -8.86 -3.45 19.24
N ARG A 126 -10.05 -2.93 18.90
CA ARG A 126 -10.89 -2.19 19.84
C ARG A 126 -11.40 -3.07 20.99
N GLY A 127 -11.71 -4.33 20.71
CA GLY A 127 -12.20 -5.28 21.71
C GLY A 127 -11.14 -5.70 22.73
N ASN A 128 -9.90 -5.95 22.27
CA ASN A 128 -8.84 -6.42 23.15
C ASN A 128 -7.43 -5.94 22.73
N TRP A 129 -7.24 -4.62 22.73
CA TRP A 129 -6.01 -3.97 22.23
C TRP A 129 -4.73 -4.46 22.90
N ARG A 130 -4.79 -4.79 24.21
CA ARG A 130 -3.65 -5.27 24.99
C ARG A 130 -3.14 -6.61 24.48
N ASP A 131 -4.04 -7.58 24.34
CA ASP A 131 -3.69 -8.91 23.87
C ASP A 131 -3.31 -8.90 22.38
N TYR A 132 -3.98 -8.06 21.58
CA TYR A 132 -3.64 -7.87 20.17
C TYR A 132 -2.20 -7.37 19.99
N LEU A 133 -1.81 -6.30 20.71
CA LEU A 133 -0.43 -5.82 20.66
C LEU A 133 0.53 -6.85 21.23
N SER A 134 0.20 -7.50 22.36
CA SER A 134 1.02 -8.57 22.93
C SER A 134 1.35 -9.65 21.90
N LYS A 135 0.35 -10.16 21.17
CA LYS A 135 0.53 -11.17 20.10
C LYS A 135 1.41 -10.68 18.95
N GLN A 136 1.36 -9.39 18.60
CA GLN A 136 2.18 -8.82 17.54
C GLN A 136 3.64 -8.63 17.97
N PHE A 137 3.89 -8.33 19.25
CA PHE A 137 5.22 -8.04 19.78
C PHE A 137 5.90 -9.23 20.46
N THR A 138 5.22 -10.35 20.69
CA THR A 138 5.79 -11.56 21.33
C THR A 138 6.95 -12.17 20.54
N GLY A 139 6.99 -12.01 19.22
CA GLY A 139 8.09 -12.47 18.37
C GLY A 139 9.31 -11.55 18.34
N LEU A 140 9.24 -10.35 18.94
CA LEU A 140 10.34 -9.39 18.89
C LEU A 140 11.34 -9.59 20.04
N PRO A 141 12.66 -9.45 19.77
CA PRO A 141 13.68 -9.45 20.81
C PRO A 141 13.35 -8.42 21.89
N LYS A 142 13.49 -8.80 23.17
CA LYS A 142 13.22 -7.90 24.32
C LYS A 142 13.95 -6.56 24.20
N SER A 143 15.16 -6.55 23.64
CA SER A 143 15.94 -5.33 23.38
C SER A 143 15.23 -4.30 22.51
N ILE A 144 14.50 -4.75 21.47
CA ILE A 144 13.74 -3.88 20.57
C ILE A 144 12.49 -3.32 21.27
N ILE A 145 11.84 -4.13 22.09
CA ILE A 145 10.66 -3.71 22.87
C ILE A 145 11.05 -2.58 23.84
N TYR A 146 12.17 -2.72 24.56
CA TYR A 146 12.66 -1.67 25.46
C TYR A 146 13.02 -0.37 24.72
N GLN A 147 13.63 -0.44 23.53
CA GLN A 147 13.91 0.74 22.71
C GLN A 147 12.65 1.45 22.22
N LEU A 148 11.63 0.69 21.80
CA LEU A 148 10.34 1.25 21.38
C LEU A 148 9.63 1.96 22.54
N VAL A 149 9.57 1.32 23.71
CA VAL A 149 8.94 1.89 24.90
C VAL A 149 9.65 3.15 25.36
N THR A 150 10.98 3.14 25.44
CA THR A 150 11.76 4.32 25.84
C THR A 150 11.60 5.47 24.85
N THR A 151 11.56 5.17 23.54
CA THR A 151 11.37 6.19 22.49
C THR A 151 9.97 6.80 22.56
N ILE A 152 8.93 6.00 22.80
CA ILE A 152 7.55 6.47 22.95
C ILE A 152 7.43 7.35 24.20
N ILE A 153 8.00 6.93 25.35
CA ILE A 153 7.98 7.70 26.61
C ILE A 153 8.70 9.04 26.45
N VAL A 154 9.86 9.07 25.78
CA VAL A 154 10.59 10.31 25.52
C VAL A 154 9.82 11.25 24.59
N LYS A 155 9.05 10.72 23.64
CA LYS A 155 8.28 11.51 22.67
C LYS A 155 6.95 12.03 23.21
N LEU A 156 6.48 11.45 24.33
CA LEU A 156 5.27 11.85 25.07
C LEU A 156 5.54 12.80 26.24
N ARG A 157 6.82 13.04 26.57
CA ARG A 157 7.28 14.02 27.57
C ARG A 157 7.71 15.30 26.89
#